data_AF-W6N5H2-F1
#
_entry.id   AF-W6N5H2-F1
#
_cell.length_a   1.000
_cell.length_b   1.000
_cell.length_c   1.000
_cell.angle_alpha   90.00
_cell.angle_beta   90.00
_cell.angle_gamma   90.00
#
_symmetry.space_group_name_H-M   'P 1'
#
loop_
_entity.id
_entity.type
_entity.pdbx_description
1 polymer ?
#
loop_
_entity_poly.entity_id
_entity_poly.type
_entity_poly.pdbx_seq_one_letter_code
_entity_poly.pdbx_strand_id
1 'polypeptide(L)'
;MRLGEICGLKWENTNLENGFIQLEHQLQEENKDLKLVPLKTLSSQRKIVLLDYTIEELKKLKLKQEENKKYLGDNYHDEDFVVCQSNGLPYHPTYISRNYRRILKDNKYRINVNGKAKNVSLYEALKIPLIRFHDLRHTHATFLLSQNTNPKIVSERLGHSSIKTTLDIYSHVLPGMQEHAIDNLNKKFPPKE
;
A
#
# COMPACT_ATOMS: atom_id res chain seq x y z
N MET A 1 0.64 3.23 1.33
CA MET A 1 1.49 3.54 2.50
C MET A 1 2.96 3.50 2.09
N ARG A 2 3.87 4.14 2.85
CA ARG A 2 5.32 3.95 2.68
C ARG A 2 5.72 2.58 3.26
N LEU A 3 6.85 2.02 2.82
CA LEU A 3 7.24 0.68 3.25
C LEU A 3 7.53 0.60 4.76
N GLY A 4 8.21 1.60 5.33
CA GLY A 4 8.41 1.66 6.78
C GLY A 4 7.10 1.78 7.58
N GLU A 5 6.10 2.48 7.04
CA GLU A 5 4.75 2.55 7.66
C GLU A 5 4.06 1.18 7.63
N ILE A 6 4.27 0.37 6.58
CA ILE A 6 3.71 -0.98 6.48
C ILE A 6 4.41 -1.93 7.46
N CYS A 7 5.75 -1.92 7.48
CA CYS A 7 6.54 -2.77 8.38
C CYS A 7 6.37 -2.39 9.85
N GLY A 8 6.06 -1.12 10.15
CA GLY A 8 5.86 -0.62 11.51
C GLY A 8 4.40 -0.61 11.96
N LEU A 9 3.47 -1.14 11.16
CA LEU A 9 2.05 -1.14 11.50
C LEU A 9 1.76 -2.17 12.59
N LYS A 10 0.99 -1.76 13.61
CA LYS A 10 0.53 -2.62 14.70
C LYS A 10 -0.97 -2.88 14.69
N TRP A 11 -1.41 -3.99 15.29
CA TRP A 11 -2.83 -4.31 15.38
C TRP A 11 -3.58 -3.35 16.30
N GLU A 12 -2.93 -2.82 17.34
CA GLU A 12 -3.51 -1.76 18.20
C GLU A 12 -3.96 -0.53 17.39
N ASN A 13 -3.28 -0.25 16.27
CA ASN A 13 -3.60 0.84 15.37
C ASN A 13 -4.49 0.42 14.17
N THR A 14 -4.99 -0.82 14.15
CA THR A 14 -5.75 -1.38 13.02
C THR A 14 -7.17 -1.77 13.47
N ASN A 15 -8.13 -0.92 13.17
CA ASN A 15 -9.53 -1.15 13.51
C ASN A 15 -10.28 -1.79 12.33
N LEU A 16 -10.33 -3.12 12.32
CA LEU A 16 -10.99 -3.89 11.24
C LEU A 16 -12.52 -3.80 11.28
N GLU A 17 -13.12 -3.56 12.45
CA GLU A 17 -14.57 -3.42 12.60
C GLU A 17 -15.08 -2.12 11.96
N ASN A 18 -14.36 -1.03 12.20
CA ASN A 18 -14.65 0.28 11.63
C ASN A 18 -13.93 0.54 10.30
N GLY A 19 -13.19 -0.46 9.79
CA GLY A 19 -12.55 -0.45 8.47
C GLY A 19 -11.46 0.61 8.28
N PHE A 20 -10.59 0.84 9.26
CA PHE A 20 -9.51 1.81 9.12
C PHE A 20 -8.21 1.43 9.83
N ILE A 21 -7.12 2.04 9.38
CA ILE A 21 -5.82 2.03 10.03
C ILE A 21 -5.47 3.44 10.48
N GLN A 22 -4.96 3.58 11.69
CA GLN A 22 -4.34 4.79 12.19
C GLN A 22 -2.82 4.68 12.02
N LEU A 23 -2.18 5.62 11.33
CA LEU A 23 -0.72 5.60 11.19
C LEU A 23 -0.10 6.54 12.21
N GLU A 24 0.71 5.97 13.10
CA GLU A 24 1.38 6.71 14.18
C GLU A 24 2.89 6.48 14.17
N HIS A 25 3.32 5.30 13.71
CA HIS A 25 4.71 4.86 13.74
C HIS A 25 5.17 4.39 12.35
N GLN A 26 6.49 4.27 12.20
CA GLN A 26 7.12 3.62 11.06
C GLN A 26 8.37 2.89 11.54
N LEU A 27 8.70 1.81 10.84
CA LEU A 27 9.96 1.11 11.04
C LEU A 27 11.06 1.78 10.22
N GLN A 28 12.16 2.15 10.88
CA GLN A 28 13.37 2.71 10.25
C GLN A 28 14.59 1.88 10.61
N GLU A 29 15.55 1.82 9.70
CA GLU A 29 16.86 1.23 9.97
C GLU A 29 17.79 2.34 10.51
N GLU A 30 18.31 2.16 11.71
CA GLU A 30 19.28 3.05 12.34
C GLU A 30 20.44 2.20 12.87
N ASN A 31 21.67 2.47 12.40
CA ASN A 31 22.88 1.71 12.76
C ASN A 31 22.77 0.18 12.58
N LYS A 32 22.04 -0.27 11.54
CA LYS A 32 21.72 -1.68 11.21
C LYS A 32 20.66 -2.33 12.10
N ASP A 33 20.10 -1.60 13.06
CA ASP A 33 18.99 -2.06 13.88
C ASP A 33 17.67 -1.48 13.37
N LEU A 34 16.62 -2.29 13.45
CA LEU A 34 15.26 -1.83 13.17
C LEU A 34 14.70 -1.13 14.41
N LYS A 35 14.30 0.13 14.24
CA LYS A 35 13.64 0.90 15.29
C LYS A 35 12.26 1.34 14.85
N LEU A 36 11.29 1.11 15.73
CA LEU A 36 9.98 1.71 15.60
C LEU A 36 10.07 3.16 16.06
N VAL A 37 9.83 4.09 15.14
CA VAL A 37 9.90 5.53 15.41
C VAL A 37 8.55 6.18 15.15
N PRO A 38 8.15 7.19 15.95
CA PRO A 38 6.93 7.92 15.69
C PRO A 38 7.03 8.71 14.38
N LEU A 39 5.90 8.90 13.73
CA LEU A 39 5.80 9.78 12.57
C LEU A 39 5.96 11.23 13.03
N LYS A 40 7.01 11.89 12.51
CA LYS A 40 7.51 13.19 12.99
C LYS A 40 6.55 14.38 12.79
N THR A 41 5.47 14.24 12.01
CA THR A 41 4.55 15.35 11.72
C THR A 41 3.09 14.92 11.80
N LEU A 42 2.22 15.85 12.23
CA LEU A 42 0.77 15.67 12.23
C LEU A 42 0.25 15.31 10.83
N SER A 43 0.85 15.82 9.75
CA SER A 43 0.48 15.48 8.38
C SER A 43 0.79 14.04 8.00
N SER A 44 1.74 13.41 8.70
CA SER A 44 2.13 12.01 8.48
C SER A 44 1.24 11.06 9.27
N GLN A 45 0.80 11.50 10.46
CA GLN A 45 -0.19 10.79 11.28
C GLN A 45 -1.57 10.91 10.65
N ARG A 46 -2.17 9.77 10.29
CA ARG A 46 -3.40 9.81 9.49
C ARG A 46 -4.22 8.55 9.61
N LYS A 47 -5.53 8.72 9.43
CA LYS A 47 -6.50 7.65 9.26
C LYS A 47 -6.57 7.23 7.80
N ILE A 48 -6.38 5.95 7.53
CA ILE A 48 -6.56 5.35 6.20
C ILE A 48 -7.77 4.42 6.26
N VAL A 49 -8.86 4.81 5.61
CA VAL A 49 -10.01 3.92 5.39
C VAL A 49 -9.62 2.80 4.42
N LEU A 50 -9.96 1.58 4.79
CA LEU A 50 -9.65 0.35 4.07
C LEU A 50 -10.75 -0.03 3.09
N LEU A 51 -10.38 -0.80 2.07
CA LEU A 51 -11.35 -1.52 1.24
C LEU A 51 -11.82 -2.77 1.98
N ASP A 52 -13.05 -3.20 1.78
CA ASP A 52 -13.60 -4.43 2.39
C ASP A 52 -12.72 -5.65 2.08
N TYR A 53 -12.25 -5.75 0.84
CA TYR A 53 -11.29 -6.79 0.45
C TYR A 53 -10.02 -6.75 1.31
N THR A 54 -9.48 -5.57 1.60
CA THR A 54 -8.30 -5.43 2.46
C THR A 54 -8.60 -5.84 3.90
N ILE A 55 -9.79 -5.52 4.42
CA ILE A 55 -10.22 -5.94 5.75
C ILE A 55 -10.25 -7.47 5.84
N GLU A 56 -10.84 -8.14 4.84
CA GLU A 56 -10.93 -9.60 4.80
C GLU A 56 -9.54 -10.26 4.72
N GLU A 57 -8.63 -9.71 3.91
CA GLU A 57 -7.24 -10.21 3.86
C GLU A 57 -6.49 -9.99 5.18
N LEU A 58 -6.73 -8.88 5.88
CA LEU A 58 -6.14 -8.64 7.21
C LEU A 58 -6.71 -9.59 8.27
N LYS A 59 -8.00 -9.93 8.23
CA LYS A 59 -8.59 -10.93 9.12
C LYS A 59 -7.92 -12.30 8.94
N LYS A 60 -7.74 -12.73 7.68
CA LYS A 60 -7.02 -13.99 7.36
C LYS A 60 -5.59 -13.96 7.88
N LEU A 61 -4.88 -12.84 7.69
CA LEU A 61 -3.52 -12.67 8.18
C LEU A 61 -3.46 -12.78 9.71
N LYS A 62 -4.40 -12.14 10.43
CA LYS A 62 -4.48 -12.21 11.90
C LYS A 62 -4.70 -13.65 12.38
N LEU A 63 -5.63 -14.38 11.76
CA LEU A 63 -5.83 -15.80 12.06
C LEU A 63 -4.55 -16.62 11.83
N LYS A 64 -3.81 -16.35 10.75
CA LYS A 64 -2.56 -17.05 10.47
C LYS A 64 -1.48 -16.77 11.52
N GLN A 65 -1.42 -15.54 12.04
CA GLN A 65 -0.50 -15.19 13.12
C GLN A 65 -0.85 -15.91 14.42
N GLU A 66 -2.13 -16.03 14.76
CA GLU A 66 -2.58 -16.82 15.92
C GLU A 66 -2.20 -18.30 15.81
N GLU A 67 -2.30 -18.88 14.60
CA GLU A 67 -1.80 -20.24 14.34
C GLU A 67 -0.29 -20.34 14.56
N ASN A 68 0.48 -19.38 14.03
CA ASN A 68 1.93 -19.37 14.20
C ASN A 68 2.34 -19.21 15.67
N LYS A 69 1.63 -18.37 16.42
CA LYS A 69 1.83 -18.15 17.85
C LYS A 69 1.62 -19.43 18.65
N LYS A 70 0.52 -20.14 18.37
CA LYS A 70 0.25 -21.46 18.97
C LYS A 70 1.31 -22.49 18.60
N TYR A 71 1.75 -22.50 17.35
CA TYR A 71 2.73 -23.47 16.85
C TYR A 71 4.14 -23.25 17.42
N LEU A 72 4.57 -21.99 17.56
CA LEU A 72 5.92 -21.65 18.02
C LEU A 72 6.05 -21.53 19.54
N GLY A 73 4.93 -21.31 20.26
CA GLY A 73 4.92 -21.16 21.70
C GLY A 73 5.87 -20.05 22.17
N ASP A 74 6.80 -20.40 23.04
CA ASP A 74 7.79 -19.48 23.60
C ASP A 74 8.74 -18.87 22.55
N ASN A 75 8.84 -19.46 21.35
CA ASN A 75 9.65 -18.92 20.26
C ASN A 75 8.92 -17.86 19.42
N TYR A 76 7.69 -17.51 19.77
CA TYR A 76 6.94 -16.44 19.12
C TYR A 76 7.16 -15.10 19.82
N HIS A 77 7.54 -14.08 19.06
CA HIS A 77 7.76 -12.71 19.54
C HIS A 77 6.50 -11.87 19.32
N ASP A 78 5.66 -11.78 20.34
CA ASP A 78 4.38 -11.08 20.27
C ASP A 78 4.53 -9.55 20.44
N GLU A 79 5.05 -8.89 19.41
CA GLU A 79 5.28 -7.44 19.37
C GLU A 79 4.14 -6.65 18.69
N ASP A 80 3.00 -7.30 18.44
CA ASP A 80 1.77 -6.74 17.86
C ASP A 80 1.87 -6.26 16.40
N PHE A 81 2.88 -6.68 15.64
CA PHE A 81 3.04 -6.27 14.24
C PHE A 81 2.01 -6.92 13.30
N VAL A 82 1.37 -6.10 12.45
CA VAL A 82 0.48 -6.58 11.39
C VAL A 82 1.28 -7.31 10.30
N VAL A 83 2.44 -6.78 9.92
CA VAL A 83 3.29 -7.35 8.87
C VAL A 83 4.57 -7.89 9.48
N CYS A 84 4.52 -9.15 9.91
CA CYS A 84 5.60 -9.83 10.62
C CYS A 84 5.99 -11.16 9.97
N GLN A 85 7.17 -11.64 10.32
CA GLN A 85 7.66 -12.98 10.03
C GLN A 85 6.81 -14.03 10.78
N SER A 86 7.00 -15.31 10.46
CA SER A 86 6.26 -16.40 11.11
C SER A 86 6.47 -16.44 12.62
N ASN A 87 7.60 -15.94 13.12
CA ASN A 87 7.91 -15.85 14.55
C ASN A 87 7.50 -14.52 15.20
N GLY A 88 6.73 -13.66 14.52
CA GLY A 88 6.23 -12.40 15.12
C GLY A 88 7.16 -11.19 14.99
N LEU A 89 8.44 -11.39 14.66
CA LEU A 89 9.37 -10.28 14.42
C LEU A 89 9.00 -9.50 13.14
N PRO A 90 9.21 -8.17 13.10
CA PRO A 90 8.88 -7.38 11.93
C PRO A 90 9.78 -7.74 10.73
N TYR A 91 9.27 -7.52 9.53
CA TYR A 91 10.10 -7.60 8.33
C TYR A 91 10.96 -6.34 8.17
N HIS A 92 12.24 -6.53 7.86
CA HIS A 92 13.08 -5.44 7.41
C HIS A 92 12.51 -4.82 6.11
N PRO A 93 12.39 -3.49 5.96
CA PRO A 93 11.86 -2.87 4.74
C PRO A 93 12.60 -3.32 3.47
N THR A 94 13.93 -3.41 3.50
CA THR A 94 14.72 -3.88 2.35
C THR A 94 14.44 -5.34 1.99
N TYR A 95 14.03 -6.18 2.96
CA TYR A 95 13.66 -7.56 2.69
C TYR A 95 12.40 -7.62 1.82
N ILE A 96 11.37 -6.84 2.15
CA ILE A 96 10.13 -6.77 1.35
C ILE A 96 10.43 -6.21 -0.04
N SER A 97 11.18 -5.11 -0.16
CA SER A 97 11.46 -4.51 -1.46
C SER A 97 12.31 -5.41 -2.36
N ARG A 98 13.31 -6.11 -1.80
CA ARG A 98 14.12 -7.09 -2.51
C ARG A 98 13.30 -8.31 -2.94
N ASN A 99 12.46 -8.84 -2.06
CA ASN A 99 11.58 -9.96 -2.40
C ASN A 99 10.57 -9.59 -3.48
N TYR A 100 9.99 -8.40 -3.43
CA TYR A 100 9.09 -7.91 -4.47
C TYR A 100 9.77 -7.89 -5.84
N ARG A 101 11.00 -7.36 -5.89
CA ARG A 101 11.81 -7.38 -7.12
C ARG A 101 12.10 -8.80 -7.58
N ARG A 102 12.46 -9.69 -6.65
CA ARG A 102 12.75 -11.10 -6.93
C ARG A 102 11.53 -11.80 -7.54
N ILE A 103 10.34 -11.60 -6.97
CA ILE A 103 9.08 -12.17 -7.49
C ILE A 103 8.79 -11.67 -8.91
N LEU A 104 8.96 -10.38 -9.17
CA LEU A 104 8.67 -9.80 -10.47
C LEU A 104 9.69 -10.20 -11.55
N LYS A 105 10.98 -10.13 -11.23
CA LYS A 105 12.08 -10.21 -12.20
C LYS A 105 12.81 -11.54 -12.16
N ASP A 106 13.16 -12.02 -10.99
CA ASP A 106 14.15 -13.10 -10.87
C ASP A 106 13.48 -14.49 -10.87
N ASN A 107 12.25 -14.59 -10.35
CA ASN A 107 11.44 -15.79 -10.44
C ASN A 107 10.99 -16.01 -11.88
N LYS A 108 11.46 -17.11 -12.47
CA LYS A 108 11.09 -17.52 -13.83
C LYS A 108 9.92 -18.50 -13.79
N TYR A 109 8.88 -18.17 -14.53
CA TYR A 109 7.70 -18.99 -14.70
C TYR A 109 7.76 -19.67 -16.06
N ARG A 110 7.46 -20.97 -16.09
CA ARG A 110 7.42 -21.74 -17.32
C ARG A 110 6.05 -21.58 -17.96
N ILE A 111 6.00 -20.94 -19.11
CA ILE A 111 4.77 -20.74 -19.88
C ILE A 111 4.91 -21.38 -21.26
N ASN A 112 3.79 -21.74 -21.88
CA ASN A 112 3.75 -22.21 -23.26
C ASN A 112 3.45 -21.03 -24.19
N VAL A 113 4.38 -20.72 -25.09
CA VAL A 113 4.22 -19.67 -26.10
C VAL A 113 4.39 -20.30 -27.46
N ASN A 114 3.34 -20.28 -28.29
CA ASN A 114 3.32 -20.86 -29.63
C ASN A 114 3.79 -22.33 -29.67
N GLY A 115 3.32 -23.15 -28.71
CA GLY A 115 3.67 -24.56 -28.61
C GLY A 115 5.05 -24.85 -28.01
N LYS A 116 5.82 -23.83 -27.62
CA LYS A 116 7.15 -23.98 -27.02
C LYS A 116 7.15 -23.50 -25.56
N ALA A 117 7.69 -24.33 -24.68
CA ALA A 117 7.89 -23.95 -23.29
C ALA A 117 9.01 -22.90 -23.17
N LYS A 118 8.71 -21.76 -22.57
CA LYS A 118 9.65 -20.67 -22.32
C LYS A 118 9.62 -20.29 -20.84
N ASN A 119 10.79 -20.02 -20.28
CA ASN A 119 10.93 -19.41 -18.96
C ASN A 119 10.91 -17.88 -19.11
N VAL A 120 9.93 -17.23 -18.47
CA VAL A 120 9.78 -15.77 -18.51
C VAL A 120 9.65 -15.22 -17.10
N SER A 121 10.07 -13.98 -16.90
CA SER A 121 9.80 -13.26 -15.65
C SER A 121 8.31 -12.91 -15.54
N LEU A 122 7.81 -12.71 -14.32
CA LEU A 122 6.39 -12.37 -14.12
C LEU A 122 6.00 -11.06 -14.81
N TYR A 123 6.86 -10.04 -14.75
CA TYR A 123 6.56 -8.76 -15.42
C TYR A 123 6.45 -8.91 -16.95
N GLU A 124 7.24 -9.81 -17.56
CA GLU A 124 7.19 -10.12 -18.99
C GLU A 124 5.91 -10.91 -19.33
N ALA A 125 5.56 -11.89 -18.49
CA ALA A 125 4.34 -12.68 -18.66
C ALA A 125 3.08 -11.81 -18.58
N LEU A 126 3.05 -10.87 -17.63
CA LEU A 126 1.95 -9.92 -17.44
C LEU A 126 2.01 -8.72 -18.40
N LYS A 127 3.08 -8.58 -19.17
CA LYS A 127 3.32 -7.44 -20.08
C LYS A 127 3.25 -6.09 -19.37
N ILE A 128 3.80 -6.01 -18.17
CA ILE A 128 3.85 -4.79 -17.36
C ILE A 128 5.29 -4.29 -17.25
N PRO A 129 5.52 -2.97 -17.05
CA PRO A 129 6.85 -2.46 -16.77
C PRO A 129 7.38 -3.03 -15.44
N LEU A 130 8.71 -3.15 -15.33
CA LEU A 130 9.33 -3.52 -14.06
C LEU A 130 9.21 -2.36 -13.07
N ILE A 131 8.31 -2.50 -12.11
CA ILE A 131 8.06 -1.51 -11.06
C ILE A 131 8.73 -1.88 -9.73
N ARG A 132 9.06 -0.88 -8.92
CA ARG A 132 9.55 -1.03 -7.55
C ARG A 132 8.37 -1.10 -6.59
N PHE A 133 8.61 -1.54 -5.35
CA PHE A 133 7.57 -1.59 -4.33
C PHE A 133 6.96 -0.20 -4.06
N HIS A 134 7.78 0.86 -4.06
CA HIS A 134 7.29 2.23 -3.86
C HIS A 134 6.33 2.69 -4.97
N ASP A 135 6.45 2.13 -6.18
CA ASP A 135 5.61 2.50 -7.32
C ASP A 135 4.17 1.97 -7.16
N LEU A 136 3.92 1.02 -6.24
CA LEU A 136 2.56 0.65 -5.84
C LEU A 136 1.81 1.81 -5.18
N ARG A 137 2.52 2.60 -4.36
CA ARG A 137 1.96 3.81 -3.75
C ARG A 137 1.66 4.87 -4.81
N HIS A 138 2.53 5.01 -5.81
CA HIS A 138 2.29 5.90 -6.95
C HIS A 138 1.07 5.45 -7.76
N THR A 139 0.97 4.15 -8.06
CA THR A 139 -0.17 3.56 -8.77
C THR A 139 -1.48 3.82 -8.03
N HIS A 140 -1.50 3.64 -6.70
CA HIS A 140 -2.67 3.94 -5.86
C HIS A 140 -3.10 5.41 -5.96
N ALA A 141 -2.14 6.34 -5.96
CA ALA A 141 -2.42 7.77 -6.07
C ALA A 141 -2.97 8.14 -7.46
N THR A 142 -2.32 7.64 -8.51
CA THR A 142 -2.77 7.82 -9.90
C THR A 142 -4.18 7.28 -10.10
N PHE A 143 -4.47 6.09 -9.55
CA PHE A 143 -5.79 5.48 -9.65
C PHE A 143 -6.88 6.33 -8.97
N LEU A 144 -6.62 6.87 -7.77
CA LEU A 144 -7.59 7.75 -7.11
C LEU A 144 -7.83 9.03 -7.92
N LEU A 145 -6.78 9.63 -8.48
CA LEU A 145 -6.89 10.85 -9.26
C LEU A 145 -7.60 10.62 -10.60
N SER A 146 -7.40 9.47 -11.26
CA SER A 146 -8.15 9.12 -12.47
C SER A 146 -9.63 8.89 -12.23
N GLN A 147 -10.02 8.61 -10.98
CA GLN A 147 -11.42 8.58 -10.53
C GLN A 147 -11.94 9.96 -10.10
N ASN A 148 -11.25 11.05 -10.47
CA ASN A 148 -11.59 12.43 -10.09
C ASN A 148 -11.65 12.65 -8.57
N THR A 149 -10.93 11.85 -7.78
CA THR A 149 -10.85 12.08 -6.32
C THR A 149 -10.16 13.40 -6.06
N ASN A 150 -10.70 14.19 -5.13
CA ASN A 150 -10.10 15.47 -4.75
C ASN A 150 -8.60 15.30 -4.40
N PRO A 151 -7.67 16.03 -5.06
CA PRO A 151 -6.24 15.92 -4.80
C PRO A 151 -5.84 16.17 -3.34
N LYS A 152 -6.62 16.96 -2.59
CA LYS A 152 -6.44 17.16 -1.14
C LYS A 152 -6.61 15.85 -0.39
N ILE A 153 -7.68 15.10 -0.68
CA ILE A 153 -7.98 13.81 -0.05
C ILE A 153 -6.88 12.80 -0.40
N VAL A 154 -6.45 12.77 -1.66
CA VAL A 154 -5.35 11.89 -2.09
C VAL A 154 -4.04 12.24 -1.36
N SER A 155 -3.71 13.53 -1.27
CA SER A 155 -2.53 14.02 -0.54
C SER A 155 -2.54 13.64 0.94
N GLU A 156 -3.70 13.80 1.60
CA GLU A 156 -3.90 13.43 3.00
C GLU A 156 -3.80 11.93 3.20
N ARG A 157 -4.47 11.12 2.37
CA ARG A 157 -4.38 9.65 2.41
C ARG A 157 -2.95 9.15 2.24
N LEU A 158 -2.16 9.84 1.42
CA LEU A 158 -0.74 9.52 1.22
C LEU A 158 0.14 10.03 2.38
N GLY A 159 -0.27 11.08 3.10
CA GLY A 159 0.58 11.73 4.10
C GLY A 159 1.71 12.53 3.45
N HIS A 160 1.38 13.28 2.40
CA HIS A 160 2.27 14.31 1.85
C HIS A 160 2.12 15.60 2.66
N SER A 161 3.23 16.22 3.06
CA SER A 161 3.25 17.49 3.78
C SER A 161 2.73 18.66 2.93
N SER A 162 2.78 18.54 1.61
CA SER A 162 2.24 19.52 0.68
C SER A 162 1.43 18.84 -0.42
N ILE A 163 0.28 19.43 -0.73
CA ILE A 163 -0.57 19.05 -1.87
C ILE A 163 0.21 19.24 -3.18
N LYS A 164 1.11 20.23 -3.22
CA LYS A 164 1.97 20.50 -4.38
C LYS A 164 2.74 19.25 -4.80
N THR A 165 3.25 18.46 -3.85
CA THR A 165 3.91 17.18 -4.16
C THR A 165 3.00 16.22 -4.92
N THR A 166 1.72 16.15 -4.55
CA THR A 166 0.73 15.32 -5.24
C THR A 166 0.41 15.88 -6.63
N LEU A 167 0.15 17.18 -6.73
CA LEU A 167 -0.18 17.82 -8.00
C LEU A 167 1.00 17.80 -8.98
N ASP A 168 2.22 18.05 -8.53
CA ASP A 168 3.42 18.04 -9.38
C ASP A 168 3.68 16.64 -9.96
N ILE A 169 3.46 15.58 -9.16
CA ILE A 169 3.71 14.19 -9.60
C ILE A 169 2.61 13.67 -10.53
N TYR A 170 1.35 14.08 -10.32
CA TYR A 170 0.20 13.47 -10.99
C TYR A 170 -0.62 14.45 -11.86
N SER A 171 -0.14 15.68 -12.10
CA SER A 171 -0.82 16.68 -12.93
C SER A 171 -1.22 16.16 -14.31
N HIS A 172 -0.41 15.28 -14.89
CA HIS A 172 -0.63 14.67 -16.20
C HIS A 172 -1.85 13.74 -16.28
N VAL A 173 -2.39 13.27 -15.13
CA VAL A 173 -3.62 12.45 -15.10
C VAL A 173 -4.88 13.25 -14.73
N LEU A 174 -4.76 14.57 -14.61
CA LEU A 174 -5.88 15.50 -14.37
C LEU A 174 -6.55 16.13 -15.62
N PRO A 175 -6.16 15.89 -16.90
CA PRO A 175 -6.93 16.41 -18.04
C PRO A 175 -8.39 15.93 -17.97
N GLY A 176 -9.36 16.82 -18.21
CA GLY A 176 -10.79 16.48 -18.16
C GLY A 176 -11.49 16.81 -16.83
N MET A 177 -10.77 17.26 -15.79
CA MET A 177 -11.38 17.58 -14.49
C MET A 177 -12.35 18.77 -14.55
N GLN A 178 -12.11 19.75 -15.43
CA GLN A 178 -13.02 20.88 -15.59
C GLN A 178 -14.33 20.45 -16.25
N GLU A 179 -14.25 19.66 -17.31
CA GLU A 179 -15.37 19.07 -18.04
C GLU A 179 -16.22 18.22 -17.09
N HIS A 180 -15.59 17.35 -16.29
CA HIS A 180 -16.29 16.55 -15.28
C HIS A 180 -16.93 17.40 -14.16
N ALA A 181 -16.28 18.48 -13.72
CA ALA A 181 -16.85 19.37 -12.72
C ALA A 181 -18.12 20.06 -13.25
N ILE A 182 -18.10 20.50 -14.51
CA ILE A 182 -19.26 21.06 -15.20
C ILE A 182 -20.34 19.99 -15.43
N ASP A 183 -19.98 18.77 -15.83
CA ASP A 183 -20.95 17.67 -15.97
C ASP A 183 -21.68 17.35 -14.66
N ASN A 184 -20.96 17.35 -13.53
CA ASN A 184 -21.56 17.14 -12.23
C ASN A 184 -22.47 18.31 -11.81
N LEU A 185 -22.10 19.55 -12.16
CA LEU A 185 -22.97 20.71 -11.96
C LEU A 185 -24.22 20.63 -12.84
N ASN A 186 -24.10 20.26 -14.11
CA ASN A 186 -25.24 20.09 -15.02
C ASN A 186 -26.18 18.98 -14.55
N LYS A 187 -25.67 17.87 -14.00
CA LYS A 187 -26.50 16.83 -13.38
C LYS A 187 -27.29 17.33 -12.18
N LYS A 188 -26.70 18.26 -11.40
CA LYS A 188 -27.32 18.83 -10.20
C LYS A 188 -28.24 20.01 -10.50
N PHE A 189 -27.94 20.75 -11.56
CA PHE A 189 -28.67 21.91 -12.06
C PHE A 189 -28.96 21.72 -13.55
N PRO A 190 -29.87 20.79 -13.90
CA PRO A 190 -30.23 20.59 -15.30
C PRO A 190 -30.83 21.88 -15.87
N PRO A 191 -30.61 22.17 -17.16
CA PRO A 191 -31.27 23.29 -17.81
C PRO A 191 -32.78 23.15 -17.64
N LYS A 192 -33.44 24.23 -17.20
CA LYS A 192 -34.90 24.27 -17.19
C LYS A 192 -35.37 24.29 -18.65
N GLU A 193 -36.25 23.36 -19.00
CA GLU A 193 -37.03 23.40 -20.25
C GLU A 193 -37.80 24.71 -20.38
#